data_AF-A0A6U0ECK4-F1
#
_entry.id   AF-A0A6U0ECK4-F1
#
_cell.length_a   1.000
_cell.length_b   1.000
_cell.length_c   1.000
_cell.angle_alpha   90.00
_cell.angle_beta   90.00
_cell.angle_gamma   90.00
#
_symmetry.space_group_name_H-M   'P 1'
#
loop_
_entity.id
_entity.type
_entity.pdbx_description
1 polymer ?
#
loop_
_entity_poly.entity_id
_entity_poly.type
_entity_poly.pdbx_seq_one_letter_code
_entity_poly.pdbx_strand_id
1 'polypeptide(L)'
;MSRGACAAAHGARADGTMMTAASAARRTRARCARAGRARAQSDGGDADGSRSSSGASSAFDFRAHEAWLMDALTRTCGSSRTDVDVDACLAYKSNETIGVRTTTEVWTSSRLRRVRSTYVDGGEVAQIFNCVAYPSTSTPDAPIFGADLICIGKGAARKVLIGVDLQPMCRDASYAAAYVPELLALRDGRFADVAETLGTTTPSTKFYEDAKFFSKGMFFARPPTADDEVARASLDVLKAYFDVWVRRLDEAEREAEAMDGACKFGLSLEDVRRCVLTETTARAGQDAHDAWQLEHDPAIAMFTKWYGDAWSREFAETVLFPGGCPSTTGNRHP
;
A
#
# COMPACT_ATOMS: atom_id res chain seq x y z
N MET A 1 11.67 -42.82 68.17
CA MET A 1 12.21 -41.59 68.77
C MET A 1 11.62 -40.41 68.03
N SER A 2 10.95 -39.50 68.78
CA SER A 2 10.35 -38.17 68.49
C SER A 2 9.77 -37.86 67.09
N ARG A 3 8.46 -37.61 66.91
CA ARG A 3 7.60 -36.47 67.35
C ARG A 3 8.10 -35.12 66.79
N GLY A 4 7.39 -34.47 65.86
CA GLY A 4 6.35 -33.45 66.11
C GLY A 4 6.78 -32.15 65.37
N ALA A 5 5.98 -31.14 65.02
CA ALA A 5 4.57 -30.83 65.23
C ALA A 5 4.18 -29.67 64.28
N CYS A 6 2.87 -29.55 64.07
CA CYS A 6 2.16 -28.41 63.49
C CYS A 6 2.20 -27.20 64.45
N ALA A 7 2.21 -25.96 63.94
CA ALA A 7 1.73 -24.78 64.67
C ALA A 7 1.34 -23.63 63.74
N ALA A 8 0.14 -23.10 63.97
CA ALA A 8 -0.44 -21.88 63.41
C ALA A 8 -0.32 -20.72 64.42
N ALA A 9 -0.36 -19.46 63.95
CA ALA A 9 -0.76 -18.21 64.65
C ALA A 9 -0.38 -17.03 63.71
N HIS A 10 -1.25 -16.12 63.24
CA HIS A 10 -2.19 -15.15 63.85
C HIS A 10 -1.72 -13.69 63.63
N GLY A 11 -2.67 -12.82 63.28
CA GLY A 11 -2.59 -11.34 63.31
C GLY A 11 -2.19 -10.69 61.97
N ALA A 12 -2.85 -9.67 61.42
CA ALA A 12 -3.87 -8.78 61.97
C ALA A 12 -4.69 -8.12 60.84
N ARG A 13 -5.94 -7.78 61.16
CA ARG A 13 -6.86 -6.94 60.38
C ARG A 13 -6.39 -5.48 60.39
N ALA A 14 -6.67 -4.75 59.31
CA ALA A 14 -6.97 -3.33 59.37
C ALA A 14 -8.14 -3.03 58.41
N ASP A 15 -9.27 -2.66 59.02
CA ASP A 15 -10.48 -2.14 58.38
C ASP A 15 -10.21 -0.76 57.75
N GLY A 16 -10.83 -0.52 56.61
CA GLY A 16 -10.96 0.80 55.99
C GLY A 16 -12.25 0.86 55.17
N THR A 17 -13.35 1.29 55.79
CA THR A 17 -14.66 1.47 55.15
C THR A 17 -14.85 2.92 54.70
N MET A 18 -15.72 3.10 53.70
CA MET A 18 -16.31 4.35 53.17
C MET A 18 -15.44 5.06 52.11
N MET A 19 -15.92 5.41 50.91
CA MET A 19 -17.18 6.07 50.58
C MET A 19 -17.61 5.84 49.11
N THR A 20 -18.91 5.78 48.87
CA THR A 20 -19.59 5.87 47.58
C THR A 20 -19.45 7.24 46.92
N ALA A 21 -19.27 7.30 45.59
CA ALA A 21 -19.72 8.44 44.78
C ALA A 21 -19.98 8.01 43.33
N ALA A 22 -21.26 7.83 43.03
CA ALA A 22 -21.79 7.88 41.67
C ALA A 22 -22.01 9.35 41.25
N SER A 23 -22.00 9.58 39.93
CA SER A 23 -22.58 10.72 39.20
C SER A 23 -21.73 11.98 39.01
N ALA A 24 -21.31 12.19 37.75
CA ALA A 24 -21.31 13.45 36.97
C ALA A 24 -20.37 13.25 35.76
N ALA A 25 -20.63 13.60 34.50
CA ALA A 25 -21.73 14.31 33.89
C ALA A 25 -21.78 13.95 32.39
N ARG A 26 -23.00 13.82 31.87
CA ARG A 26 -23.31 13.92 30.44
C ARG A 26 -23.20 15.38 29.99
N ARG A 27 -23.07 15.55 28.67
CA ARG A 27 -23.20 16.77 27.83
C ARG A 27 -21.84 17.44 27.61
N THR A 28 -21.33 17.46 26.38
CA THR A 28 -21.82 18.38 25.33
C THR A 28 -22.05 17.72 23.96
N ARG A 29 -23.14 18.15 23.32
CA ARG A 29 -23.63 17.89 21.96
C ARG A 29 -22.71 18.56 20.91
N ALA A 30 -22.40 17.90 19.79
CA ALA A 30 -23.09 17.94 18.47
C ALA A 30 -22.79 19.16 17.57
N ARG A 31 -22.78 18.87 16.25
CA ARG A 31 -22.64 19.71 15.02
C ARG A 31 -21.28 19.45 14.35
N CYS A 32 -21.17 18.96 13.11
CA CYS A 32 -22.00 19.19 11.94
C CYS A 32 -22.28 17.90 11.15
N ALA A 33 -23.55 17.67 10.86
CA ALA A 33 -23.98 16.91 9.69
C ALA A 33 -24.52 17.93 8.66
N ARG A 34 -24.48 17.53 7.38
CA ARG A 34 -25.31 17.99 6.25
C ARG A 34 -24.65 18.98 5.26
N ALA A 35 -24.11 18.42 4.19
CA ALA A 35 -24.21 18.90 2.81
C ALA A 35 -24.23 17.62 1.94
N GLY A 36 -25.11 17.35 0.98
CA GLY A 36 -25.99 18.18 0.19
C GLY A 36 -26.01 17.54 -1.20
N ARG A 37 -26.70 16.41 -1.38
CA ARG A 37 -26.93 15.80 -2.71
C ARG A 37 -27.95 16.66 -3.45
N ALA A 38 -27.50 17.40 -4.46
CA ALA A 38 -28.36 18.02 -5.45
C ALA A 38 -28.15 17.32 -6.81
N ARG A 39 -29.25 16.80 -7.33
CA ARG A 39 -29.40 16.16 -8.64
C ARG A 39 -29.84 17.28 -9.59
N ALA A 40 -29.11 17.49 -10.68
CA ALA A 40 -29.52 18.42 -11.75
C ALA A 40 -29.79 17.61 -13.02
N GLN A 41 -31.04 17.67 -13.49
CA GLN A 41 -31.44 17.40 -14.86
C GLN A 41 -31.32 18.72 -15.64
N SER A 42 -30.88 18.65 -16.90
CA SER A 42 -31.17 19.70 -17.87
C SER A 42 -31.25 19.10 -19.27
N ASP A 43 -32.36 19.43 -19.93
CA ASP A 43 -32.71 19.16 -21.31
C ASP A 43 -31.74 19.79 -22.33
N GLY A 44 -31.80 19.26 -23.55
CA GLY A 44 -30.95 19.62 -24.68
C GLY A 44 -31.28 20.95 -25.38
N GLY A 45 -30.34 21.32 -26.25
CA GLY A 45 -30.44 22.43 -27.19
C GLY A 45 -29.18 22.50 -28.03
N ASP A 46 -29.30 22.12 -29.31
CA ASP A 46 -28.28 22.28 -30.34
C ASP A 46 -27.95 23.76 -30.57
N ALA A 47 -26.65 24.08 -30.66
CA ALA A 47 -26.17 25.24 -31.39
C ALA A 47 -24.71 25.04 -31.82
N ASP A 48 -24.54 25.05 -33.13
CA ASP A 48 -23.30 25.12 -33.90
C ASP A 48 -22.42 26.29 -33.45
N GLY A 49 -21.11 26.06 -33.39
CA GLY A 49 -20.14 27.05 -32.90
C GLY A 49 -18.72 26.53 -32.95
N SER A 50 -18.03 26.85 -34.05
CA SER A 50 -16.60 26.63 -34.24
C SER A 50 -15.80 27.11 -33.02
N ARG A 51 -15.17 26.19 -32.31
CA ARG A 51 -14.18 26.50 -31.28
C ARG A 51 -12.82 26.04 -31.74
N SER A 52 -11.98 27.02 -32.07
CA SER A 52 -10.53 26.83 -32.12
C SER A 52 -10.08 26.23 -30.79
N SER A 53 -9.55 25.02 -30.82
CA SER A 53 -8.92 24.38 -29.67
C SER A 53 -7.64 25.15 -29.32
N SER A 54 -7.76 26.15 -28.46
CA SER A 54 -6.63 26.61 -27.65
C SER A 54 -6.23 25.41 -26.79
N GLY A 55 -5.15 24.72 -27.16
CA GLY A 55 -4.60 23.61 -26.40
C GLY A 55 -4.23 24.09 -25.01
N ALA A 56 -5.14 23.87 -24.06
CA ALA A 56 -4.79 23.88 -22.66
C ALA A 56 -3.87 22.67 -22.48
N SER A 57 -2.56 22.93 -22.36
CA SER A 57 -1.61 21.93 -21.90
C SER A 57 -2.18 21.32 -20.62
N SER A 58 -2.56 20.03 -20.66
CA SER A 58 -2.99 19.31 -19.47
C SER A 58 -1.82 19.31 -18.50
N ALA A 59 -2.05 19.74 -17.26
CA ALA A 59 -1.02 19.66 -16.24
C ALA A 59 -0.66 18.17 -16.03
N PHE A 60 0.62 17.84 -16.06
CA PHE A 60 1.13 16.49 -15.80
C PHE A 60 0.63 15.98 -14.45
N ASP A 61 0.02 14.80 -14.43
CA ASP A 61 -0.46 14.10 -13.25
C ASP A 61 -0.40 12.57 -13.42
N PHE A 62 -0.79 11.83 -12.38
CA PHE A 62 -0.86 10.36 -12.38
C PHE A 62 -2.30 9.85 -12.24
N ARG A 63 -3.32 10.66 -12.55
CA ARG A 63 -4.73 10.26 -12.39
C ARG A 63 -5.11 9.14 -13.33
N ALA A 64 -4.53 9.11 -14.52
CA ALA A 64 -4.72 7.98 -15.45
C ALA A 64 -4.15 6.67 -14.87
N HIS A 65 -3.03 6.72 -14.16
CA HIS A 65 -2.41 5.56 -13.51
C HIS A 65 -3.24 5.08 -12.34
N GLU A 66 -3.69 5.99 -11.47
CA GLU A 66 -4.59 5.68 -10.36
C GLU A 66 -5.88 5.03 -10.87
N ALA A 67 -6.57 5.70 -11.79
CA ALA A 67 -7.84 5.21 -12.32
C ALA A 67 -7.68 3.82 -12.96
N TRP A 68 -6.66 3.62 -13.78
CA TRP A 68 -6.42 2.33 -14.43
C TRP A 68 -6.08 1.23 -13.43
N LEU A 69 -5.14 1.48 -12.50
CA LEU A 69 -4.68 0.45 -11.57
C LEU A 69 -5.77 0.04 -10.58
N MET A 70 -6.52 1.00 -10.03
CA MET A 70 -7.59 0.70 -9.07
C MET A 70 -8.74 -0.08 -9.72
N ASP A 71 -9.07 0.25 -10.96
CA ASP A 71 -10.04 -0.47 -11.77
C ASP A 71 -9.54 -1.88 -12.14
N ALA A 72 -8.27 -2.02 -12.52
CA ALA A 72 -7.65 -3.33 -12.77
C ALA A 72 -7.61 -4.22 -11.52
N LEU A 73 -7.19 -3.69 -10.37
CA LEU A 73 -7.21 -4.40 -9.08
C LEU A 73 -8.63 -4.82 -8.70
N THR A 74 -9.63 -3.95 -8.89
CA THR A 74 -11.02 -4.28 -8.55
C THR A 74 -11.57 -5.37 -9.46
N ARG A 75 -11.28 -5.33 -10.77
CA ARG A 75 -11.71 -6.39 -11.69
C ARG A 75 -11.06 -7.75 -11.39
N THR A 76 -9.75 -7.75 -11.14
CA THR A 76 -8.98 -9.00 -11.01
C THR A 76 -9.08 -9.59 -9.60
N CYS A 77 -9.20 -8.74 -8.59
CA CYS A 77 -9.08 -9.14 -7.18
C CYS A 77 -10.21 -8.61 -6.28
N GLY A 78 -11.19 -7.87 -6.81
CA GLY A 78 -12.25 -7.23 -6.01
C GLY A 78 -13.41 -8.14 -5.60
N SER A 79 -13.39 -9.44 -5.94
CA SER A 79 -14.37 -10.39 -5.42
C SER A 79 -14.29 -10.44 -3.89
N SER A 80 -15.44 -10.33 -3.22
CA SER A 80 -15.52 -10.22 -1.76
C SER A 80 -14.75 -9.01 -1.18
N ARG A 81 -14.64 -7.92 -1.95
CA ARG A 81 -14.02 -6.68 -1.48
C ARG A 81 -14.73 -6.15 -0.24
N THR A 82 -13.94 -5.79 0.76
CA THR A 82 -14.37 -5.10 1.98
C THR A 82 -13.55 -3.83 2.15
N ASP A 83 -14.19 -2.68 2.16
CA ASP A 83 -13.51 -1.42 2.46
C ASP A 83 -13.08 -1.39 3.94
N VAL A 84 -11.84 -0.97 4.18
CA VAL A 84 -11.31 -0.84 5.54
C VAL A 84 -11.68 0.55 6.05
N ASP A 85 -12.27 0.61 7.25
CA ASP A 85 -12.59 1.87 7.92
C ASP A 85 -11.29 2.56 8.36
N VAL A 86 -10.81 3.46 7.52
CA VAL A 86 -9.69 4.36 7.81
C VAL A 86 -10.27 5.64 8.40
N ASP A 87 -9.70 6.12 9.51
CA ASP A 87 -10.13 7.38 10.12
C ASP A 87 -10.22 8.47 9.04
N ALA A 88 -11.35 9.20 9.02
CA ALA A 88 -11.62 10.20 7.99
C ALA A 88 -10.49 11.24 7.85
N CYS A 89 -9.77 11.55 8.94
CA CYS A 89 -8.65 12.48 8.92
C CYS A 89 -7.37 11.90 8.29
N LEU A 90 -7.26 10.58 8.19
CA LEU A 90 -6.18 9.84 7.52
C LEU A 90 -6.57 9.47 6.08
N ALA A 91 -7.86 9.21 5.83
CA ALA A 91 -8.41 8.96 4.50
C ALA A 91 -8.43 10.23 3.63
N TYR A 92 -8.62 11.40 4.24
CA TYR A 92 -8.50 12.69 3.56
C TYR A 92 -7.78 13.70 4.44
N LYS A 93 -6.75 14.32 3.87
CA LYS A 93 -6.03 15.43 4.51
C LYS A 93 -5.73 16.52 3.51
N SER A 94 -5.80 17.77 3.95
CA SER A 94 -5.40 18.92 3.14
C SER A 94 -4.55 19.90 3.94
N ASN A 95 -3.62 20.54 3.25
CA ASN A 95 -2.89 21.70 3.72
C ASN A 95 -3.14 22.84 2.73
N GLU A 96 -4.00 23.77 3.14
CA GLU A 96 -4.42 24.91 2.31
C GLU A 96 -3.27 25.88 2.04
N THR A 97 -2.33 26.04 2.98
CA THR A 97 -1.19 26.96 2.85
C THR A 97 -0.28 26.59 1.68
N ILE A 98 -0.05 25.30 1.47
CA ILE A 98 0.77 24.80 0.35
C ILE A 98 -0.07 24.28 -0.83
N GLY A 99 -1.39 24.25 -0.68
CA GLY A 99 -2.32 23.81 -1.73
C GLY A 99 -2.25 22.31 -2.03
N VAL A 100 -1.95 21.46 -1.03
CA VAL A 100 -1.82 20.01 -1.21
C VAL A 100 -3.01 19.29 -0.56
N ARG A 101 -3.53 18.28 -1.26
CA ARG A 101 -4.56 17.36 -0.77
C ARG A 101 -4.08 15.93 -0.92
N THR A 102 -4.34 15.11 0.08
CA THR A 102 -4.03 13.68 0.10
C THR A 102 -5.32 12.90 0.31
N THR A 103 -5.59 11.95 -0.56
CA THR A 103 -6.69 10.98 -0.47
C THR A 103 -6.11 9.59 -0.35
N THR A 104 -6.68 8.79 0.55
CA THR A 104 -6.26 7.41 0.77
C THR A 104 -7.46 6.49 0.81
N GLU A 105 -7.36 5.38 0.08
CA GLU A 105 -8.33 4.29 0.08
C GLU A 105 -7.64 3.01 0.53
N VAL A 106 -8.32 2.23 1.38
CA VAL A 106 -7.83 0.93 1.82
C VAL A 106 -8.98 -0.08 1.76
N TRP A 107 -8.71 -1.24 1.20
CA TRP A 107 -9.67 -2.34 1.16
C TRP A 107 -8.95 -3.70 1.23
N THR A 108 -9.72 -4.76 1.48
CA THR A 108 -9.25 -6.15 1.47
C THR A 108 -10.16 -6.97 0.55
N SER A 109 -9.74 -8.17 0.17
CA SER A 109 -10.58 -9.12 -0.55
C SER A 109 -10.18 -10.56 -0.22
N SER A 110 -10.83 -11.55 -0.84
CA SER A 110 -10.41 -12.95 -0.65
C SER A 110 -9.02 -13.24 -1.21
N ARG A 111 -8.59 -12.51 -2.25
CA ARG A 111 -7.26 -12.68 -2.88
C ARG A 111 -6.20 -11.80 -2.26
N LEU A 112 -6.58 -10.67 -1.66
CA LEU A 112 -5.65 -9.65 -1.17
C LEU A 112 -5.89 -9.36 0.31
N ARG A 113 -4.85 -9.60 1.13
CA ARG A 113 -4.86 -9.25 2.57
C ARG A 113 -5.13 -7.77 2.77
N ARG A 114 -4.60 -6.92 1.88
CA ARG A 114 -4.77 -5.47 1.91
C ARG A 114 -4.41 -4.87 0.56
N VAL A 115 -5.14 -3.85 0.16
CA VAL A 115 -4.74 -2.86 -0.84
C VAL A 115 -4.77 -1.50 -0.19
N ARG A 116 -3.75 -0.69 -0.41
CA ARG A 116 -3.75 0.72 -0.07
C ARG A 116 -3.38 1.55 -1.28
N SER A 117 -4.11 2.63 -1.49
CA SER A 117 -3.86 3.60 -2.55
C SER A 117 -3.89 4.99 -1.94
N THR A 118 -2.83 5.76 -2.16
CA THR A 118 -2.71 7.14 -1.71
C THR A 118 -2.38 8.02 -2.90
N TYR A 119 -3.21 9.03 -3.12
CA TYR A 119 -2.97 10.06 -4.12
C TYR A 119 -2.75 11.42 -3.44
N VAL A 120 -1.68 12.11 -3.84
CA VAL A 120 -1.41 13.50 -3.45
C VAL A 120 -1.59 14.40 -4.66
N ASP A 121 -2.51 15.35 -4.54
CA ASP A 121 -2.75 16.40 -5.52
C ASP A 121 -2.40 17.77 -4.92
N GLY A 122 -1.27 18.30 -5.37
CA GLY A 122 -0.77 19.64 -5.09
C GLY A 122 -0.72 20.53 -6.33
N GLY A 123 -1.52 20.23 -7.36
CA GLY A 123 -1.42 20.87 -8.67
C GLY A 123 -0.01 20.77 -9.23
N GLU A 124 0.60 21.91 -9.55
CA GLU A 124 1.97 21.96 -10.08
C GLU A 124 3.07 21.64 -9.07
N VAL A 125 2.78 21.63 -7.76
CA VAL A 125 3.78 21.48 -6.68
C VAL A 125 4.14 20.00 -6.46
N ALA A 126 3.12 19.15 -6.52
CA ALA A 126 3.22 17.73 -6.19
C ALA A 126 2.08 16.95 -6.88
N GLN A 127 2.42 15.87 -7.56
CA GLN A 127 1.51 14.82 -8.01
C GLN A 127 2.14 13.50 -7.59
N ILE A 128 1.49 12.76 -6.70
CA ILE A 128 2.04 11.50 -6.17
C ILE A 128 0.95 10.45 -6.19
N PHE A 129 1.25 9.30 -6.77
CA PHE A 129 0.41 8.12 -6.72
C PHE A 129 1.21 6.96 -6.15
N ASN A 130 0.79 6.47 -4.97
CA ASN A 130 1.39 5.33 -4.33
C ASN A 130 0.32 4.25 -4.12
N CYS A 131 0.58 3.03 -4.58
CA CYS A 131 -0.32 1.90 -4.40
C CYS A 131 0.46 0.64 -4.03
N VAL A 132 -0.02 -0.07 -3.02
CA VAL A 132 0.55 -1.36 -2.61
C VAL A 132 -0.56 -2.38 -2.44
N ALA A 133 -0.40 -3.54 -3.07
CA ALA A 133 -1.32 -4.67 -2.96
C ALA A 133 -0.59 -5.87 -2.32
N TYR A 134 -1.07 -6.26 -1.15
CA TYR A 134 -0.58 -7.37 -0.35
C TYR A 134 -1.42 -8.63 -0.65
N PRO A 135 -0.84 -9.69 -1.23
CA PRO A 135 -1.55 -10.94 -1.46
C PRO A 135 -2.07 -11.56 -0.15
N SER A 136 -3.14 -12.36 -0.26
CA SER A 136 -3.57 -13.22 0.84
C SER A 136 -2.43 -14.13 1.30
N THR A 137 -2.35 -14.39 2.60
CA THR A 137 -1.34 -15.30 3.14
C THR A 137 -1.58 -16.75 2.72
N SER A 138 -2.80 -17.10 2.31
CA SER A 138 -3.13 -18.38 1.67
C SER A 138 -2.48 -18.56 0.29
N THR A 139 -1.90 -17.50 -0.27
CA THR A 139 -1.17 -17.48 -1.53
C THR A 139 0.30 -17.11 -1.24
N PRO A 140 1.05 -18.00 -0.54
CA PRO A 140 2.25 -17.59 0.19
C PRO A 140 3.43 -17.20 -0.71
N ASP A 141 3.44 -17.61 -1.97
CA ASP A 141 4.53 -17.30 -2.91
C ASP A 141 4.22 -16.14 -3.87
N ALA A 142 3.11 -15.42 -3.67
CA ALA A 142 2.80 -14.22 -4.45
C ALA A 142 3.54 -13.00 -3.88
N PRO A 143 4.31 -12.24 -4.68
CA PRO A 143 5.00 -11.04 -4.22
C PRO A 143 4.02 -9.89 -3.96
N ILE A 144 4.43 -8.95 -3.11
CA ILE A 144 3.71 -7.68 -2.92
C ILE A 144 3.85 -6.88 -4.22
N PHE A 145 2.75 -6.32 -4.73
CA PHE A 145 2.82 -5.36 -5.82
C PHE A 145 2.98 -3.95 -5.26
N GLY A 146 3.96 -3.20 -5.78
CA GLY A 146 4.21 -1.82 -5.39
C GLY A 146 4.33 -0.90 -6.59
N ALA A 147 3.61 0.22 -6.56
CA ALA A 147 3.74 1.34 -7.49
C ALA A 147 3.95 2.63 -6.69
N ASP A 148 5.01 3.37 -7.02
CA ASP A 148 5.37 4.65 -6.41
C ASP A 148 5.75 5.65 -7.50
N LEU A 149 4.81 6.53 -7.84
CA LEU A 149 4.93 7.53 -8.89
C LEU A 149 4.93 8.91 -8.24
N ILE A 150 6.02 9.66 -8.39
CA ILE A 150 6.24 10.93 -7.70
C ILE A 150 6.62 11.98 -8.73
N CYS A 151 5.93 13.12 -8.73
CA CYS A 151 6.35 14.32 -9.43
C CYS A 151 6.27 15.49 -8.44
N ILE A 152 7.41 16.06 -8.08
CA ILE A 152 7.50 17.16 -7.09
C ILE A 152 8.35 18.31 -7.60
N GLY A 153 8.06 19.52 -7.15
CA GLY A 153 8.74 20.75 -7.59
C GLY A 153 7.94 21.53 -8.64
N LYS A 154 8.41 22.72 -9.02
CA LYS A 154 7.68 23.62 -9.95
C LYS A 154 8.53 23.98 -11.17
N GLY A 155 7.86 24.19 -12.31
CA GLY A 155 8.51 24.59 -13.56
C GLY A 155 9.69 23.69 -13.91
N ALA A 156 10.84 24.30 -14.25
CA ALA A 156 12.06 23.58 -14.61
C ALA A 156 12.71 22.79 -13.46
N ALA A 157 12.27 22.96 -12.21
CA ALA A 157 12.78 22.23 -11.05
C ALA A 157 11.95 20.98 -10.70
N ARG A 158 10.96 20.62 -11.53
CA ARG A 158 10.19 19.39 -11.36
C ARG A 158 11.12 18.17 -11.41
N LYS A 159 10.87 17.22 -10.52
CA LYS A 159 11.55 15.94 -10.45
C LYS A 159 10.52 14.84 -10.48
N VAL A 160 10.65 13.96 -11.47
CA VAL A 160 9.81 12.77 -11.61
C VAL A 160 10.59 11.55 -11.12
N LEU A 161 9.91 10.65 -10.42
CA LEU A 161 10.38 9.32 -10.04
C LEU A 161 9.27 8.33 -10.34
N ILE A 162 9.63 7.24 -11.01
CA ILE A 162 8.74 6.13 -11.34
C ILE A 162 9.35 4.87 -10.75
N GLY A 163 8.66 4.26 -9.79
CA GLY A 163 9.00 2.97 -9.20
C GLY A 163 7.85 1.99 -9.37
N VAL A 164 8.08 0.85 -10.02
CA VAL A 164 7.09 -0.25 -10.09
C VAL A 164 7.82 -1.57 -9.87
N ASP A 165 7.30 -2.41 -8.98
CA ASP A 165 7.95 -3.66 -8.60
C ASP A 165 7.00 -4.75 -8.11
N LEU A 166 7.48 -6.00 -8.19
CA LEU A 166 6.95 -7.15 -7.47
C LEU A 166 7.91 -7.48 -6.33
N GLN A 167 7.64 -6.89 -5.18
CA GLN A 167 8.49 -6.85 -4.01
C GLN A 167 8.56 -8.25 -3.36
N PRO A 168 9.77 -8.85 -3.26
CA PRO A 168 9.92 -10.20 -2.72
C PRO A 168 9.67 -10.26 -1.21
N MET A 169 9.06 -11.35 -0.75
CA MET A 169 8.86 -11.63 0.68
C MET A 169 9.99 -12.47 1.29
N CYS A 170 10.88 -13.02 0.47
CA CYS A 170 12.06 -13.75 0.91
C CYS A 170 13.21 -13.68 -0.11
N ARG A 171 14.39 -14.19 0.25
CA ARG A 171 15.59 -14.16 -0.60
C ARG A 171 15.90 -15.48 -1.29
N ASP A 172 14.97 -16.44 -1.24
CA ASP A 172 15.17 -17.74 -1.88
C ASP A 172 15.30 -17.58 -3.40
N ALA A 173 16.28 -18.27 -3.98
CA ALA A 173 16.54 -18.17 -5.42
C ALA A 173 15.36 -18.69 -6.26
N SER A 174 14.66 -19.72 -5.78
CA SER A 174 13.49 -20.32 -6.43
C SER A 174 12.25 -19.43 -6.33
N TYR A 175 12.18 -18.57 -5.31
CA TYR A 175 11.16 -17.53 -5.21
C TYR A 175 11.39 -16.46 -6.28
N ALA A 176 12.61 -15.92 -6.37
CA ALA A 176 12.95 -14.91 -7.38
C ALA A 176 12.83 -15.45 -8.81
N ALA A 177 13.26 -16.70 -9.04
CA ALA A 177 13.20 -17.34 -10.36
C ALA A 177 11.78 -17.46 -10.92
N ALA A 178 10.75 -17.41 -10.07
CA ALA A 178 9.36 -17.53 -10.50
C ALA A 178 8.82 -16.29 -11.26
N TYR A 179 9.46 -15.12 -11.16
CA TYR A 179 8.93 -13.91 -11.82
C TYR A 179 9.99 -12.88 -12.23
N VAL A 180 11.17 -12.85 -11.58
CA VAL A 180 12.21 -11.86 -11.89
C VAL A 180 12.69 -11.91 -13.35
N PRO A 181 12.86 -13.08 -14.00
CA PRO A 181 13.24 -13.13 -15.41
C PRO A 181 12.26 -12.39 -16.34
N GLU A 182 10.96 -12.46 -16.06
CA GLU A 182 9.94 -11.74 -16.85
C GLU A 182 10.04 -10.22 -16.65
N LEU A 183 10.28 -9.77 -15.41
CA LEU A 183 10.49 -8.35 -15.14
C LEU A 183 11.74 -7.81 -15.83
N LEU A 184 12.83 -8.59 -15.84
CA LEU A 184 14.05 -8.23 -16.58
C LEU A 184 13.78 -8.16 -18.09
N ALA A 185 13.02 -9.11 -18.65
CA ALA A 185 12.63 -9.07 -20.06
C ALA A 185 11.75 -7.87 -20.41
N LEU A 186 10.88 -7.43 -19.49
CA LEU A 186 10.12 -6.19 -19.65
C LEU A 186 11.04 -4.98 -19.63
N ARG A 187 11.84 -4.81 -18.57
CA ARG A 187 12.69 -3.63 -18.36
C ARG A 187 13.78 -3.50 -19.42
N ASP A 188 14.54 -4.57 -19.63
CA ASP A 188 15.76 -4.57 -20.46
C ASP A 188 15.44 -4.94 -21.93
N GLY A 189 14.21 -5.39 -22.21
CA GLY A 189 13.72 -5.70 -23.55
C GLY A 189 12.61 -4.73 -23.97
N ARG A 190 11.36 -5.02 -23.57
CA ARG A 190 10.17 -4.28 -24.06
C ARG A 190 10.25 -2.77 -23.86
N PHE A 191 10.84 -2.32 -22.75
CA PHE A 191 10.95 -0.90 -22.41
C PHE A 191 12.34 -0.31 -22.67
N ALA A 192 13.23 -1.03 -23.37
CA ALA A 192 14.54 -0.50 -23.74
C ALA A 192 14.42 0.76 -24.62
N ASP A 193 13.46 0.78 -25.56
CA ASP A 193 13.29 1.91 -26.49
C ASP A 193 12.76 3.19 -25.81
N VAL A 194 12.10 3.06 -24.65
CA VAL A 194 11.61 4.21 -23.86
C VAL A 194 12.52 4.49 -22.65
N ALA A 195 13.66 3.80 -22.54
CA ALA A 195 14.55 3.92 -21.40
C ALA A 195 15.12 5.35 -21.27
N GLU A 196 15.44 5.99 -22.40
CA GLU A 196 15.90 7.39 -22.43
C GLU A 196 14.78 8.36 -22.05
N THR A 197 13.59 8.23 -22.67
CA THR A 197 12.39 9.03 -22.33
C THR A 197 12.08 8.99 -20.84
N LEU A 198 12.12 7.79 -20.24
CA LEU A 198 11.82 7.62 -18.82
C LEU A 198 13.02 7.90 -17.91
N GLY A 199 14.23 8.09 -18.44
CA GLY A 199 15.44 8.20 -17.62
C GLY A 199 15.61 6.96 -16.72
N THR A 200 15.44 5.77 -17.30
CA THR A 200 15.52 4.49 -16.58
C THR A 200 16.91 4.34 -15.97
N THR A 201 16.95 4.00 -14.69
CA THR A 201 18.18 3.96 -13.91
C THR A 201 18.08 2.94 -12.79
N THR A 202 19.16 2.72 -12.06
CA THR A 202 19.11 1.91 -10.84
C THR A 202 18.97 2.82 -9.62
N PRO A 203 18.24 2.39 -8.59
CA PRO A 203 18.23 3.12 -7.34
C PRO A 203 19.63 3.22 -6.74
N SER A 204 19.95 4.34 -6.05
CA SER A 204 21.29 4.52 -5.50
C SER A 204 21.54 3.58 -4.31
N THR A 205 22.78 3.13 -4.17
CA THR A 205 23.19 2.20 -3.09
C THR A 205 22.88 2.76 -1.71
N LYS A 206 22.92 4.09 -1.52
CA LYS A 206 22.59 4.76 -0.26
C LYS A 206 21.17 4.49 0.29
N PHE A 207 20.18 4.18 -0.56
CA PHE A 207 18.83 3.82 -0.12
C PHE A 207 18.51 2.31 -0.30
N TYR A 208 19.38 1.57 -0.98
CA TYR A 208 19.14 0.21 -1.49
C TYR A 208 20.27 -0.80 -1.19
N GLU A 209 21.27 -0.43 -0.39
CA GLU A 209 22.36 -1.32 0.04
C GLU A 209 21.84 -2.58 0.75
N ASP A 210 20.66 -2.47 1.39
CA ASP A 210 19.91 -3.56 2.01
C ASP A 210 18.58 -3.87 1.28
N ALA A 211 18.49 -3.71 -0.05
CA ALA A 211 17.28 -3.87 -0.89
C ALA A 211 16.67 -5.29 -0.92
N LYS A 212 16.47 -5.90 0.24
CA LYS A 212 15.90 -7.22 0.46
C LYS A 212 14.42 -7.30 0.08
N PHE A 213 13.77 -6.14 -0.03
CA PHE A 213 12.34 -5.99 -0.35
C PHE A 213 12.08 -5.40 -1.74
N PHE A 214 13.13 -5.24 -2.54
CA PHE A 214 13.00 -4.90 -3.96
C PHE A 214 13.51 -6.04 -4.81
N SER A 215 12.79 -6.34 -5.88
CA SER A 215 13.23 -7.34 -6.83
C SER A 215 14.39 -6.79 -7.68
N LYS A 216 15.25 -7.68 -8.18
CA LYS A 216 16.27 -7.30 -9.18
C LYS A 216 15.65 -6.80 -10.48
N GLY A 217 14.36 -7.09 -10.70
CA GLY A 217 13.57 -6.67 -11.84
C GLY A 217 12.77 -5.39 -11.63
N MET A 218 12.95 -4.68 -10.51
CA MET A 218 12.29 -3.39 -10.27
C MET A 218 12.47 -2.45 -11.47
N PHE A 219 11.37 -1.84 -11.92
CA PHE A 219 11.44 -0.70 -12.82
C PHE A 219 11.66 0.56 -12.00
N PHE A 220 12.78 1.24 -12.24
CA PHE A 220 13.12 2.48 -11.56
C PHE A 220 13.58 3.51 -12.58
N ALA A 221 12.98 4.70 -12.54
CA ALA A 221 13.27 5.71 -13.54
C ALA A 221 13.16 7.11 -12.95
N ARG A 222 13.95 8.04 -13.51
CA ARG A 222 13.94 9.46 -13.19
C ARG A 222 13.80 10.26 -14.49
N PRO A 223 12.58 10.40 -15.01
CA PRO A 223 12.35 11.10 -16.26
C PRO A 223 12.90 12.53 -16.21
N PRO A 224 13.52 13.02 -17.30
CA PRO A 224 14.09 14.37 -17.37
C PRO A 224 13.00 15.44 -17.42
N THR A 225 11.80 15.08 -17.85
CA THR A 225 10.64 15.96 -18.02
C THR A 225 9.40 15.38 -17.35
N ALA A 226 8.39 16.22 -17.17
CA ALA A 226 7.05 15.85 -16.70
C ALA A 226 6.05 16.24 -17.78
N ASP A 227 5.95 15.41 -18.82
CA ASP A 227 5.11 15.62 -20.01
C ASP A 227 4.24 14.39 -20.34
N ASP A 228 3.39 14.53 -21.34
CA ASP A 228 2.43 13.49 -21.75
C ASP A 228 3.12 12.21 -22.25
N GLU A 229 4.33 12.31 -22.81
CA GLU A 229 5.08 11.13 -23.25
C GLU A 229 5.53 10.29 -22.06
N VAL A 230 6.10 10.95 -21.04
CA VAL A 230 6.46 10.32 -19.76
C VAL A 230 5.23 9.73 -19.08
N ALA A 231 4.10 10.44 -19.05
CA ALA A 231 2.86 9.95 -18.46
C ALA A 231 2.37 8.68 -19.17
N ARG A 232 2.33 8.67 -20.51
CA ARG A 232 1.93 7.51 -21.30
C ARG A 232 2.89 6.34 -21.14
N ALA A 233 4.20 6.56 -21.28
CA ALA A 233 5.21 5.51 -21.19
C ALA A 233 5.26 4.88 -19.79
N SER A 234 5.16 5.68 -18.72
CA SER A 234 5.10 5.16 -17.35
C SER A 234 3.79 4.39 -17.07
N LEU A 235 2.68 4.78 -17.70
CA LEU A 235 1.43 4.01 -17.62
C LEU A 235 1.58 2.64 -18.31
N ASP A 236 2.24 2.60 -19.47
CA ASP A 236 2.51 1.34 -20.18
C ASP A 236 3.40 0.39 -19.35
N VAL A 237 4.38 0.94 -18.63
CA VAL A 237 5.20 0.19 -17.66
C VAL A 237 4.34 -0.37 -16.53
N LEU A 238 3.52 0.48 -15.89
CA LEU A 238 2.64 0.07 -14.79
C LEU A 238 1.73 -1.08 -15.20
N LYS A 239 1.14 -0.99 -16.40
CA LYS A 239 0.28 -2.03 -16.98
C LYS A 239 1.03 -3.36 -17.15
N ALA A 240 2.21 -3.32 -17.77
CA ALA A 240 2.97 -4.52 -18.03
C ALA A 240 3.46 -5.22 -16.75
N TYR A 241 3.87 -4.46 -15.74
CA TYR A 241 4.26 -5.02 -14.43
C TYR A 241 3.06 -5.60 -13.69
N PHE A 242 1.90 -4.94 -13.75
CA PHE A 242 0.67 -5.46 -13.19
C PHE A 242 0.26 -6.79 -13.86
N ASP A 243 0.38 -6.91 -15.18
CA ASP A 243 0.09 -8.16 -15.90
C ASP A 243 0.98 -9.32 -15.41
N VAL A 244 2.28 -9.08 -15.20
CA VAL A 244 3.21 -10.08 -14.62
C VAL A 244 2.78 -10.43 -13.20
N TRP A 245 2.40 -9.44 -12.39
CA TRP A 245 1.95 -9.69 -11.02
C TRP A 245 0.67 -10.52 -10.97
N VAL A 246 -0.31 -10.25 -11.82
CA VAL A 246 -1.55 -11.04 -11.89
C VAL A 246 -1.24 -12.49 -12.29
N ARG A 247 -0.41 -12.71 -13.31
CA ARG A 247 0.00 -14.08 -13.70
C ARG A 247 0.67 -14.81 -12.54
N ARG A 248 1.61 -14.15 -11.85
CA ARG A 248 2.31 -14.74 -10.71
C ARG A 248 1.37 -15.00 -9.53
N LEU A 249 0.39 -14.12 -9.29
CA LEU A 249 -0.64 -14.32 -8.28
C LEU A 249 -1.48 -15.56 -8.59
N ASP A 250 -1.97 -15.68 -9.84
CA ASP A 250 -2.77 -16.84 -10.30
C ASP A 250 -1.95 -18.15 -10.21
N GLU A 251 -0.66 -18.11 -10.56
CA GLU A 251 0.23 -19.27 -10.43
C GLU A 251 0.46 -19.66 -8.97
N ALA A 252 0.74 -18.70 -8.10
CA ALA A 252 0.94 -18.94 -6.68
C ALA A 252 -0.32 -19.52 -6.01
N GLU A 253 -1.51 -19.13 -6.46
CA GLU A 253 -2.79 -19.70 -6.00
C GLU A 253 -2.90 -21.17 -6.41
N ARG A 254 -2.62 -21.51 -7.68
CA ARG A 254 -2.61 -22.90 -8.16
C ARG A 254 -1.58 -23.76 -7.42
N GLU A 255 -0.40 -23.21 -7.15
CA GLU A 255 0.65 -23.88 -6.36
C GLU A 255 0.17 -24.18 -4.94
N ALA A 256 -0.46 -23.21 -4.27
CA ALA A 256 -1.00 -23.38 -2.92
C ALA A 256 -2.15 -24.41 -2.86
N GLU A 257 -3.08 -24.35 -3.80
CA GLU A 257 -4.20 -25.30 -3.90
C GLU A 257 -3.72 -26.73 -4.16
N ALA A 258 -2.75 -26.91 -5.05
CA ALA A 258 -2.17 -28.22 -5.32
C ALA A 258 -1.45 -28.80 -4.09
N MET A 259 -0.71 -27.96 -3.35
CA MET A 259 -0.05 -28.37 -2.12
C MET A 259 -1.05 -28.81 -1.04
N ASP A 260 -2.15 -28.07 -0.87
CA ASP A 260 -3.23 -28.44 0.04
C ASP A 260 -3.93 -29.74 -0.38
N GLY A 261 -4.22 -29.91 -1.67
CA GLY A 261 -4.78 -31.14 -2.24
C GLY A 261 -3.86 -32.35 -2.09
N ALA A 262 -2.57 -32.19 -2.35
CA ALA A 262 -1.57 -33.25 -2.15
C ALA A 262 -1.46 -33.66 -0.67
N CYS A 263 -1.52 -32.70 0.25
CA CYS A 263 -1.53 -32.96 1.69
C CYS A 263 -2.80 -33.70 2.12
N LYS A 264 -3.97 -33.26 1.63
CA LYS A 264 -5.29 -33.83 2.02
C LYS A 264 -5.57 -35.20 1.42
N PHE A 265 -5.14 -35.44 0.19
CA PHE A 265 -5.56 -36.59 -0.60
C PHE A 265 -4.39 -37.48 -1.09
N GLY A 266 -3.14 -37.17 -0.71
CA GLY A 266 -1.97 -37.97 -1.07
C GLY A 266 -1.63 -37.92 -2.56
N LEU A 267 -1.95 -36.82 -3.25
CA LEU A 267 -1.69 -36.65 -4.68
C LEU A 267 -0.20 -36.37 -4.97
N SER A 268 0.28 -36.80 -6.13
CA SER A 268 1.62 -36.45 -6.61
C SER A 268 1.71 -34.98 -7.01
N LEU A 269 2.86 -34.35 -6.76
CA LEU A 269 3.16 -32.95 -7.06
C LEU A 269 4.08 -32.80 -8.28
N GLU A 270 4.23 -33.85 -9.10
CA GLU A 270 5.23 -33.90 -10.18
C GLU A 270 5.17 -32.71 -11.16
N ASP A 271 3.97 -32.14 -11.39
CA ASP A 271 3.76 -31.05 -12.34
C ASP A 271 3.59 -29.66 -11.68
N VAL A 272 3.73 -29.53 -10.36
CA VAL A 272 3.48 -28.27 -9.65
C VAL A 272 4.72 -27.79 -8.90
N ARG A 273 5.09 -26.52 -9.12
CA ARG A 273 6.14 -25.85 -8.35
C ARG A 273 5.74 -25.86 -6.87
N ARG A 274 6.61 -26.39 -6.01
CA ARG A 274 6.39 -26.34 -4.56
C ARG A 274 6.53 -24.90 -4.07
N CYS A 275 5.62 -24.49 -3.19
CA CYS A 275 5.74 -23.21 -2.50
C CYS A 275 7.02 -23.16 -1.66
N VAL A 276 7.72 -22.04 -1.74
CA VAL A 276 8.88 -21.73 -0.91
C VAL A 276 8.43 -21.28 0.48
N LEU A 277 7.34 -20.51 0.54
CA LEU A 277 6.77 -19.97 1.74
C LEU A 277 5.52 -20.75 2.16
N THR A 278 5.28 -20.71 3.47
CA THR A 278 4.02 -21.09 4.11
C THR A 278 3.19 -19.84 4.36
N GLU A 279 1.92 -19.99 4.72
CA GLU A 279 1.10 -18.83 5.08
C GLU A 279 1.72 -17.98 6.21
N THR A 280 2.29 -18.66 7.22
CA THR A 280 2.96 -18.01 8.36
C THR A 280 4.20 -17.24 7.92
N THR A 281 5.05 -17.83 7.07
CA THR A 281 6.28 -17.15 6.61
C THR A 281 6.00 -16.07 5.57
N ALA A 282 4.94 -16.21 4.77
CA ALA A 282 4.44 -15.14 3.90
C ALA A 282 3.94 -13.95 4.72
N ARG A 283 3.12 -14.21 5.76
CA ARG A 283 2.68 -13.17 6.71
C ARG A 283 3.87 -12.43 7.34
N ALA A 284 4.84 -13.17 7.85
CA ALA A 284 6.04 -12.60 8.45
C ALA A 284 6.86 -11.79 7.43
N GLY A 285 6.95 -12.25 6.17
CA GLY A 285 7.59 -11.52 5.08
C GLY A 285 6.91 -10.18 4.77
N GLN A 286 5.58 -10.15 4.73
CA GLN A 286 4.81 -8.92 4.52
C GLN A 286 4.94 -7.94 5.71
N ASP A 287 4.93 -8.44 6.94
CA ASP A 287 5.08 -7.60 8.13
C ASP A 287 6.53 -7.05 8.23
N ALA A 288 7.53 -7.86 7.87
CA ALA A 288 8.93 -7.41 7.79
C ALA A 288 9.13 -6.37 6.66
N HIS A 289 8.41 -6.49 5.55
CA HIS A 289 8.38 -5.47 4.50
C HIS A 289 7.87 -4.14 5.06
N ASP A 290 6.72 -4.15 5.75
CA ASP A 290 6.16 -2.94 6.37
C ASP A 290 7.11 -2.33 7.40
N ALA A 291 7.73 -3.13 8.28
CA ALA A 291 8.69 -2.65 9.26
C ALA A 291 9.86 -1.89 8.62
N TRP A 292 10.40 -2.43 7.52
CA TRP A 292 11.50 -1.78 6.82
C TRP A 292 11.05 -0.51 6.11
N GLN A 293 9.90 -0.52 5.45
CA GLN A 293 9.38 0.70 4.80
C GLN A 293 9.06 1.80 5.81
N LEU A 294 8.53 1.46 6.99
CA LEU A 294 8.24 2.41 8.06
C LEU A 294 9.50 3.17 8.53
N GLU A 295 10.66 2.52 8.48
CA GLU A 295 11.96 3.12 8.83
C GLU A 295 12.60 3.90 7.67
N HIS A 296 12.35 3.51 6.42
CA HIS A 296 13.13 3.96 5.24
C HIS A 296 12.34 4.82 4.24
N ASP A 297 11.01 4.85 4.30
CA ASP A 297 10.19 5.56 3.31
C ASP A 297 10.37 7.09 3.42
N PRO A 298 10.93 7.75 2.39
CA PRO A 298 11.16 9.20 2.40
C PRO A 298 9.87 10.03 2.41
N ALA A 299 8.72 9.46 2.05
CA ALA A 299 7.43 10.13 2.06
C ALA A 299 6.98 10.50 3.47
N ILE A 300 7.41 9.77 4.50
CA ILE A 300 7.07 10.08 5.91
C ILE A 300 7.60 11.47 6.29
N ALA A 301 8.84 11.79 5.92
CA ALA A 301 9.43 13.10 6.17
C ALA A 301 8.73 14.21 5.38
N MET A 302 8.21 13.89 4.20
CA MET A 302 7.42 14.82 3.37
C MET A 302 6.05 15.09 4.02
N PHE A 303 5.32 14.05 4.44
CA PHE A 303 4.05 14.19 5.14
C PHE A 303 4.19 14.94 6.47
N THR A 304 5.28 14.73 7.21
CA THR A 304 5.59 15.52 8.41
C THR A 304 5.64 17.02 8.11
N LYS A 305 6.29 17.42 7.00
CA LYS A 305 6.36 18.84 6.61
C LYS A 305 5.00 19.41 6.21
N TRP A 306 4.13 18.58 5.63
CA TRP A 306 2.82 19.03 5.16
C TRP A 306 1.75 19.01 6.24
N TYR A 307 1.76 18.02 7.13
CA TYR A 307 0.63 17.73 8.02
C TYR A 307 1.02 17.64 9.50
N GLY A 308 2.32 17.72 9.82
CA GLY A 308 2.85 17.64 11.17
C GLY A 308 3.18 16.22 11.62
N ASP A 309 4.01 16.11 12.66
CA ASP A 309 4.57 14.83 13.14
C ASP A 309 3.51 13.83 13.59
N ALA A 310 2.51 14.28 14.36
CA ALA A 310 1.50 13.40 14.93
C ALA A 310 0.69 12.70 13.83
N TRP A 311 0.21 13.46 12.84
CA TRP A 311 -0.55 12.92 11.71
C TRP A 311 0.33 12.01 10.85
N SER A 312 1.55 12.44 10.53
CA SER A 312 2.47 11.69 9.68
C SER A 312 2.81 10.32 10.28
N ARG A 313 3.10 10.28 11.59
CA ARG A 313 3.37 9.05 12.32
C ARG A 313 2.17 8.12 12.31
N GLU A 314 1.00 8.61 12.70
CA GLU A 314 -0.22 7.79 12.75
C GLU A 314 -0.58 7.24 11.36
N PHE A 315 -0.45 8.07 10.31
CA PHE A 315 -0.67 7.65 8.93
C PHE A 315 0.32 6.56 8.49
N ALA A 316 1.61 6.71 8.79
CA ALA A 316 2.63 5.72 8.46
C ALA A 316 2.39 4.39 9.19
N GLU A 317 2.13 4.44 10.49
CA GLU A 317 2.01 3.27 11.36
C GLU A 317 0.68 2.51 11.19
N THR A 318 -0.41 3.18 10.81
CA THR A 318 -1.75 2.55 10.77
C THR A 318 -2.29 2.35 9.35
N VAL A 319 -1.84 3.18 8.40
CA VAL A 319 -2.35 3.16 7.03
C VAL A 319 -1.33 2.61 6.04
N LEU A 320 -0.12 3.18 6.01
CA LEU A 320 0.91 2.80 5.04
C LEU A 320 1.56 1.46 5.40
N PHE A 321 1.96 1.27 6.66
CA PHE A 321 2.79 0.13 7.08
C PHE A 321 2.29 -0.52 8.38
N PRO A 322 1.02 -0.98 8.43
CA PRO A 322 0.42 -1.51 9.65
C PRO A 322 1.10 -2.77 10.19
N GLY A 323 1.80 -3.55 9.35
CA GLY A 323 2.57 -4.71 9.79
C GLY A 323 3.89 -4.35 10.48
N GLY A 324 4.35 -3.10 10.38
CA GLY A 324 5.65 -2.66 10.89
C GLY A 324 5.66 -2.35 12.39
N CYS A 325 4.50 -2.12 12.99
CA CYS A 325 4.38 -1.91 14.43
C CYS A 325 4.15 -3.25 15.15
N PRO A 326 4.92 -3.57 16.21
CA PRO A 326 4.60 -4.68 17.09
C PRO A 326 3.20 -4.44 17.66
N SER A 327 2.25 -5.31 17.31
CA SER A 327 0.86 -5.16 17.71
C SER A 327 0.76 -4.96 19.23
N THR A 328 0.26 -3.81 19.69
CA THR A 328 -0.09 -3.57 21.10
C THR A 328 -1.39 -4.28 21.50
N THR A 329 -1.77 -5.34 20.78
CA THR A 329 -2.91 -6.20 21.11
C THR A 329 -2.44 -7.36 21.99
N GLY A 330 -2.01 -7.01 23.20
CA GLY A 330 -1.88 -7.93 24.33
C GLY A 330 -2.60 -7.31 25.52
N ASN A 331 -3.75 -7.86 25.89
CA ASN A 331 -4.58 -7.51 27.05
C ASN A 331 -5.25 -6.12 27.06
N ARG A 332 -6.43 -6.07 26.44
CA ARG A 332 -7.61 -5.51 27.13
C ARG A 332 -8.76 -6.50 26.98
N HIS A 333 -8.87 -7.39 27.95
CA HIS A 333 -10.16 -8.03 28.24
C HIS A 333 -10.90 -7.20 29.30
N PRO A 334 -12.24 -7.17 29.24
CA PRO A 334 -13.09 -6.30 30.05
C PRO A 334 -12.96 -6.52 31.57
#